data_AF-A0A7A6S1Q4-F1
#
_entry.id   AF-A0A7A6S1Q4-F1
#
_cell.length_a   1.000
_cell.length_b   1.000
_cell.length_c   1.000
_cell.angle_alpha   90.00
_cell.angle_beta   90.00
_cell.angle_gamma   90.00
#
_symmetry.space_group_name_H-M   'P 1'
#
loop_
_entity.id
_entity.type
_entity.pdbx_description
1 polymer ?
#
loop_
_entity_poly.entity_id
_entity_poly.type
_entity_poly.pdbx_seq_one_letter_code
_entity_poly.pdbx_strand_id
1 'polypeptide(L)'
;AIKLNTTRRRAGEGLRVGKYFFRGAFVQQLANGRWHVLRRLPEARFATGHDHQGRPRKNRLPVEVVKIPLSGPLTQAFEDARDRIIAAEMPKQLGYALKQQLRLWLTR
;
A
#
# COMPACT_ATOMS: atom_id res chain seq x y z
N ALA A 1 -6.13 9.07 1.42
CA ALA A 1 -6.48 8.26 0.23
C ALA A 1 -5.28 8.20 -0.71
N ILE A 2 -4.94 7.02 -1.27
CA ILE A 2 -3.86 6.90 -2.26
C ILE A 2 -4.33 7.55 -3.56
N LYS A 3 -3.59 8.56 -4.05
CA LYS A 3 -3.90 9.23 -5.31
C LYS A 3 -3.51 8.33 -6.49
N LEU A 4 -4.51 7.82 -7.19
CA LEU A 4 -4.34 7.00 -8.40
C LEU A 4 -4.59 7.90 -9.63
N ASN A 5 -3.55 8.11 -10.44
CA ASN A 5 -3.69 8.87 -11.68
C ASN A 5 -3.61 7.90 -12.87
N THR A 6 -4.73 7.70 -13.57
CA THR A 6 -4.75 6.97 -14.84
C THR A 6 -4.56 7.97 -15.98
N THR A 7 -3.37 8.02 -16.57
CA THR A 7 -3.14 8.75 -17.82
C THR A 7 -4.01 8.12 -18.90
N ARG A 8 -4.99 8.87 -19.40
CA ARG A 8 -5.99 8.38 -20.36
C ARG A 8 -5.31 7.94 -21.67
N ARG A 9 -5.66 6.72 -22.11
CA ARG A 9 -5.88 6.28 -23.50
C ARG A 9 -4.70 6.43 -24.50
N ARG A 10 -3.66 5.58 -24.32
CA ARG A 10 -2.58 5.12 -25.25
C ARG A 10 -1.64 6.22 -25.82
N ALA A 11 -0.31 6.13 -25.78
CA ALA A 11 0.70 5.12 -25.41
C ALA A 11 1.59 5.63 -24.24
N GLY A 12 2.17 4.83 -23.33
CA GLY A 12 2.35 3.38 -23.27
C GLY A 12 2.32 2.85 -21.83
N GLU A 13 1.44 1.88 -21.64
CA GLU A 13 1.58 0.73 -20.74
C GLU A 13 1.92 1.02 -19.26
N GLY A 14 1.11 1.68 -18.42
CA GLY A 14 1.38 1.59 -16.98
C GLY A 14 0.51 2.42 -16.03
N LEU A 15 0.55 2.09 -14.73
CA LEU A 15 -0.15 2.77 -13.64
C LEU A 15 0.84 3.49 -12.72
N ARG A 16 0.56 4.76 -12.38
CA ARG A 16 1.30 5.49 -11.35
C ARG A 16 0.56 5.44 -10.02
N VAL A 17 1.26 5.04 -8.96
CA VAL A 17 0.76 4.98 -7.58
C VAL A 17 1.73 5.74 -6.68
N GLY A 18 1.35 6.95 -6.27
CA GLY A 18 2.28 7.85 -5.57
C GLY A 18 3.53 8.13 -6.43
N LYS A 19 4.72 7.88 -5.86
CA LYS A 19 6.01 8.00 -6.56
C LYS A 19 6.35 6.81 -7.48
N TYR A 20 5.60 5.71 -7.39
CA TYR A 20 5.91 4.48 -8.12
C TYR A 20 5.18 4.41 -9.46
N PHE A 21 5.85 3.91 -10.49
CA PHE A 21 5.26 3.68 -11.82
C PHE A 21 5.40 2.22 -12.22
N PHE A 22 4.29 1.60 -12.62
CA PHE A 22 4.21 0.17 -12.93
C PHE A 22 3.80 -0.05 -14.37
N ARG A 23 4.69 -0.61 -15.18
CA ARG A 23 4.40 -0.86 -16.60
C ARG A 23 3.35 -1.97 -16.75
N GLY A 24 2.41 -1.84 -17.70
CA GLY A 24 1.33 -2.78 -17.98
C GLY A 24 0.30 -2.93 -16.85
N ALA A 25 0.34 -2.06 -15.84
CA ALA A 25 -0.52 -2.15 -14.68
C ALA A 25 -1.87 -1.42 -14.85
N PHE A 26 -2.88 -1.92 -14.17
CA PHE A 26 -4.24 -1.39 -14.12
C PHE A 26 -4.83 -1.61 -12.73
N VAL A 27 -5.96 -0.96 -12.45
CA VAL A 27 -6.62 -1.01 -11.15
C VAL A 27 -7.92 -1.79 -11.27
N GLN A 28 -8.23 -2.64 -10.30
CA GLN A 28 -9.49 -3.37 -10.19
C GLN A 28 -10.02 -3.29 -8.77
N GLN A 29 -11.31 -3.03 -8.61
CA GLN A 29 -12.00 -3.15 -7.34
C GLN A 29 -12.51 -4.58 -7.18
N LEU A 30 -12.27 -5.18 -6.02
CA LEU A 30 -12.82 -6.48 -5.65
C LEU A 30 -14.23 -6.31 -5.08
N ALA A 31 -15.00 -7.40 -5.05
CA ALA A 31 -16.35 -7.42 -4.48
C ALA A 31 -16.41 -6.98 -3.00
N ASN A 32 -15.29 -7.12 -2.27
CA ASN A 32 -15.15 -6.65 -0.88
C ASN A 32 -14.76 -5.17 -0.75
N GLY A 33 -14.78 -4.41 -1.86
CA GLY A 33 -14.48 -2.98 -1.88
C GLY A 33 -12.99 -2.62 -1.94
N ARG A 34 -12.06 -3.59 -1.82
CA ARG A 34 -10.62 -3.34 -1.86
C ARG A 34 -10.13 -3.08 -3.29
N TRP A 35 -9.25 -2.11 -3.44
CA TRP A 35 -8.58 -1.80 -4.69
C TRP A 35 -7.28 -2.58 -4.83
N HIS A 36 -7.14 -3.34 -5.93
CA HIS A 36 -5.92 -4.03 -6.29
C HIS A 36 -5.27 -3.37 -7.50
N VAL A 37 -3.95 -3.22 -7.43
CA VAL A 37 -3.12 -2.87 -8.58
C VAL A 37 -2.61 -4.16 -9.19
N LEU A 38 -2.95 -4.37 -10.45
CA LEU A 38 -2.70 -5.59 -11.19
C LEU A 38 -1.80 -5.30 -12.38
N ARG A 39 -0.91 -6.22 -12.76
CA ARG A 39 -0.02 -6.10 -13.92
C ARG A 39 -0.19 -7.29 -14.87
N ARG A 40 -0.24 -7.03 -16.18
CA ARG A 40 -0.20 -8.08 -17.21
C ARG A 40 1.25 -8.49 -17.48
N LEU A 41 1.52 -9.79 -17.47
CA LEU A 41 2.83 -10.33 -17.83
C LEU A 41 3.00 -10.36 -19.37
N PRO A 42 4.13 -9.85 -19.90
CA PRO A 42 4.36 -9.78 -21.35
C PRO A 42 4.62 -11.15 -21.98
N GLU A 43 5.19 -12.10 -21.24
CA GLU A 43 5.59 -13.44 -21.69
C GLU A 43 4.41 -14.24 -22.27
N ALA A 44 3.19 -14.03 -21.76
CA ALA A 44 2.02 -14.77 -22.21
C ALA A 44 1.40 -14.26 -23.52
N ARG A 45 1.90 -13.14 -24.08
CA ARG A 45 1.47 -12.63 -25.39
C ARG A 45 1.84 -13.58 -26.52
N PHE A 46 2.85 -14.44 -26.32
CA PHE A 46 3.37 -15.37 -27.32
C PHE A 46 3.09 -16.85 -27.00
N ALA A 47 2.42 -17.15 -25.90
CA ALA A 47 2.15 -18.53 -25.50
C ALA A 47 1.00 -19.13 -26.34
N THR A 48 1.24 -19.42 -27.61
CA THR A 48 0.26 -20.08 -28.49
C THR A 48 0.00 -21.50 -27.97
N GLY A 49 -1.20 -21.76 -27.48
CA GLY A 49 -1.64 -23.08 -27.05
C GLY A 49 -2.93 -23.48 -27.75
N HIS A 50 -3.10 -24.78 -27.99
CA HIS A 50 -4.38 -25.34 -28.42
C HIS A 50 -5.18 -25.81 -27.19
N ASP A 51 -6.52 -25.72 -27.23
CA ASP A 51 -7.35 -26.38 -26.22
C ASP A 51 -7.33 -27.92 -26.40
N HIS A 52 -8.01 -28.65 -25.52
CA HIS A 52 -8.09 -30.12 -25.62
C HIS A 52 -8.84 -30.61 -26.87
N GLN A 53 -9.43 -29.69 -27.65
CA GLN A 53 -10.06 -29.93 -28.94
C GLN A 53 -9.22 -29.41 -30.12
N GLY A 54 -7.97 -28.98 -29.90
CA GLY A 54 -7.08 -28.51 -30.97
C GLY A 54 -7.37 -27.09 -31.47
N ARG A 55 -8.28 -26.33 -30.86
CA ARG A 55 -8.62 -24.95 -31.27
C ARG A 55 -7.63 -23.95 -30.69
N PRO A 56 -7.35 -22.83 -31.37
CA PRO A 56 -6.50 -21.77 -30.83
C PRO A 56 -7.08 -21.25 -29.51
N ARG A 57 -6.35 -21.44 -28.40
CA ARG A 57 -6.78 -21.00 -27.09
C ARG A 57 -6.67 -19.48 -27.02
N LYS A 58 -7.77 -18.80 -26.70
CA LYS A 58 -7.73 -17.35 -26.42
C LYS A 58 -6.96 -17.14 -25.13
N ASN A 59 -5.68 -16.80 -25.24
CA ASN A 59 -4.80 -16.60 -24.09
C ASN A 59 -5.31 -15.49 -23.18
N ARG A 60 -5.85 -15.89 -22.01
CA ARG A 60 -5.98 -15.00 -20.87
C ARG A 60 -4.57 -14.79 -20.32
N LEU A 61 -3.97 -13.65 -20.64
CA LEU A 61 -2.68 -13.26 -20.08
C LEU A 61 -2.74 -13.37 -18.54
N PRO A 62 -1.81 -14.07 -17.87
CA PRO A 62 -1.77 -14.12 -16.43
C PRO A 62 -1.54 -12.72 -15.88
N VAL A 63 -2.28 -12.42 -14.82
CA VAL A 63 -2.29 -11.13 -14.14
C VAL A 63 -1.76 -11.35 -12.74
N GLU A 64 -0.78 -10.54 -12.33
CA GLU A 64 -0.23 -10.57 -10.98
C GLU A 64 -0.64 -9.33 -10.18
N VAL A 65 -0.65 -9.46 -8.85
CA VAL A 65 -0.83 -8.33 -7.94
C VAL A 65 0.52 -7.63 -7.75
N VAL A 66 0.55 -6.33 -8.01
CA VAL A 66 1.75 -5.52 -7.82
C VAL A 66 1.97 -5.24 -6.34
N LYS A 67 3.17 -5.56 -5.84
CA LYS A 67 3.60 -5.20 -4.48
C LYS A 67 4.18 -3.80 -4.47
N ILE A 68 3.57 -2.88 -3.72
CA ILE A 68 4.07 -1.51 -3.54
C ILE A 68 4.90 -1.47 -2.24
N PRO A 69 6.18 -1.08 -2.28
CA PRO A 69 7.00 -1.04 -1.08
C PRO A 69 6.58 0.13 -0.19
N LEU A 70 5.75 -0.16 0.82
CA LEU A 70 5.24 0.82 1.78
C LEU A 70 5.90 0.74 3.16
N SER A 71 6.78 -0.23 3.41
CA SER A 71 7.42 -0.41 4.72
C SER A 71 8.15 0.85 5.19
N GLY A 72 9.12 1.34 4.40
CA GLY A 72 9.87 2.55 4.71
C GLY A 72 9.01 3.79 5.01
N PRO A 73 8.11 4.22 4.11
CA PRO A 73 7.28 5.40 4.37
C PRO A 73 6.30 5.20 5.53
N LEU A 74 5.82 3.98 5.78
CA LEU A 74 4.94 3.69 6.91
C LEU A 74 5.70 3.74 8.23
N THR A 75 6.91 3.18 8.28
CA THR A 75 7.79 3.26 9.45
C THR A 75 8.12 4.72 9.77
N GLN A 76 8.50 5.52 8.76
CA GLN A 76 8.79 6.94 8.99
C GLN A 76 7.59 7.70 9.54
N ALA A 77 6.42 7.55 8.92
CA ALA A 77 5.21 8.23 9.38
C ALA A 77 4.79 7.80 10.79
N PHE A 78 5.05 6.53 11.15
CA PHE A 78 4.82 6.02 12.49
C PHE A 78 5.78 6.62 13.52
N GLU A 79 7.08 6.65 13.23
CA GLU A 79 8.09 7.25 14.10
C GLU A 79 7.81 8.75 14.32
N ASP A 80 7.51 9.49 13.24
CA ASP A 80 7.15 10.91 13.32
C ASP A 80 5.91 11.15 14.21
N ALA A 81 4.90 10.29 14.07
CA ALA A 81 3.68 10.37 14.88
C ALA A 81 3.96 10.01 16.35
N ARG A 82 4.75 8.96 16.59
CA ARG A 82 5.17 8.55 17.94
C ARG A 82 5.87 9.69 18.64
N ASP A 83 6.89 10.26 18.01
CA ASP A 83 7.72 11.30 18.61
C ASP A 83 6.89 12.56 18.91
N ARG A 84 5.96 12.92 18.01
CA ARG A 84 4.99 14.00 18.26
C ARG A 84 4.10 13.73 19.47
N ILE A 85 3.56 12.52 19.60
CA ILE A 85 2.69 12.15 20.74
C ILE A 85 3.50 12.13 22.03
N ILE A 86 4.69 11.54 22.02
CA ILE A 86 5.61 11.50 23.16
C ILE A 86 5.92 12.92 23.62
N ALA A 87 6.33 13.81 22.72
CA ALA A 87 6.66 15.19 23.07
C ALA A 87 5.48 15.96 23.69
N ALA A 88 4.26 15.71 23.22
CA ALA A 88 3.06 16.38 23.71
C ALA A 88 2.51 15.80 25.03
N GLU A 89 2.52 14.47 25.17
CA GLU A 89 1.85 13.78 26.28
C GLU A 89 2.81 13.39 27.41
N MET A 90 4.07 13.06 27.13
CA MET A 90 5.03 12.64 28.17
C MET A 90 5.18 13.67 29.29
N PRO A 91 5.35 14.98 29.04
CA PRO A 91 5.51 15.94 30.13
C PRO A 91 4.29 16.02 31.04
N LYS A 92 3.08 15.84 30.49
CA LYS A 92 1.83 15.83 31.25
C LYS A 92 1.75 14.60 32.14
N GLN A 93 2.06 13.43 31.57
CA GLN A 93 2.05 12.17 32.31
C GLN A 93 3.11 12.15 33.41
N LEU A 94 4.33 12.63 33.12
CA LEU A 94 5.40 12.75 34.11
C LEU A 94 5.05 13.76 35.20
N GLY A 95 4.51 14.93 34.85
CA GLY A 95 4.06 15.92 35.82
C GLY A 95 2.95 15.38 36.73
N TYR A 96 2.01 14.62 36.19
CA TYR A 96 0.97 13.95 36.98
C TYR A 96 1.57 12.88 37.92
N ALA A 97 2.45 12.02 37.41
CA ALA A 97 3.11 10.99 38.19
C ALA A 97 3.93 11.57 39.35
N LEU A 98 4.70 12.64 39.09
CA LEU A 98 5.48 13.33 40.12
C LEU A 98 4.59 13.94 41.21
N LYS A 99 3.52 14.63 40.82
CA LYS A 99 2.53 15.17 41.78
C LYS A 99 1.94 14.06 42.65
N GLN A 100 1.60 12.92 42.05
CA GLN A 100 1.05 11.78 42.77
C GLN A 100 2.09 11.17 43.72
N GLN A 101 3.35 11.05 43.32
CA GLN A 101 4.43 10.56 44.18
C GLN A 101 4.65 11.49 45.40
N LEU A 102 4.69 12.81 45.18
CA LEU A 102 4.80 13.78 46.26
C LEU A 102 3.61 13.71 47.22
N ARG A 103 2.39 13.60 46.68
CA ARG A 103 1.19 13.41 47.51
C ARG A 103 1.35 12.20 48.41
N LEU A 104 1.67 11.02 47.86
CA LEU A 104 1.84 9.79 48.62
C LEU A 104 2.92 9.89 49.70
N TRP A 105 4.02 10.61 49.43
CA TRP A 105 5.08 10.82 50.41
C TRP A 105 4.66 11.76 51.55
N LEU A 106 3.92 12.83 51.24
CA LEU A 106 3.46 13.83 52.21
C LEU A 106 2.21 13.41 53.00
N THR A 107 1.43 12.46 52.50
CA THR A 107 0.25 11.90 53.22
C THR A 107 0.59 10.63 54.00
N ARG A 108 1.86 10.21 54.04
CA ARG A 108 2.37 9.27 55.04
C ARG A 108 2.63 10.00 56.36
#